data_AF-A0A840PRV2-F1
#
_entry.id   AF-A0A840PRV2-F1
#
_cell.length_a   1.000
_cell.length_b   1.000
_cell.length_c   1.000
_cell.angle_alpha   90.00
_cell.angle_beta   90.00
_cell.angle_gamma   90.00
#
_symmetry.space_group_name_H-M   'P 1'
#
loop_
_entity.id
_entity.type
_entity.pdbx_description
1 polymer ?
#
loop_
_entity_poly.entity_id
_entity_poly.type
_entity_poly.pdbx_seq_one_letter_code
_entity_poly.pdbx_strand_id
1 'polypeptide(L)'
;MNDPNIFENPCAICKVKVAEKLCDYVIRYDNSIIFYRDYQRFIRENSKCKHETCDLPLCNECAIEIGINVDFCPHHYRLYLQSELPERLKKYQLRQKAKQFEELIKRT
;
A
#
# COMPACT_ATOMS: atom_id res chain seq x y z
N MET A 1 -27.00 2.86 -23.79
CA MET A 1 -25.84 3.26 -24.61
C MET A 1 -24.59 2.85 -23.86
N ASN A 2 -23.61 2.25 -24.52
CA ASN A 2 -22.30 2.02 -23.89
C ASN A 2 -21.60 3.37 -23.77
N ASP A 3 -21.11 3.70 -22.57
CA ASP A 3 -20.34 4.93 -22.36
C ASP A 3 -18.98 4.81 -23.08
N PRO A 4 -18.67 5.67 -24.06
CA PRO A 4 -17.42 5.60 -24.81
C PRO A 4 -16.18 5.77 -23.94
N ASN A 5 -16.27 6.43 -22.78
CA ASN A 5 -15.15 6.62 -21.86
C ASN A 5 -14.66 5.29 -21.25
N ILE A 6 -15.50 4.25 -21.24
CA ILE A 6 -15.10 2.92 -20.74
C ILE A 6 -13.95 2.35 -21.57
N PHE A 7 -13.88 2.64 -22.87
CA PHE A 7 -12.82 2.13 -23.74
C PHE A 7 -11.48 2.86 -23.53
N GLU A 8 -11.49 4.08 -23.01
CA GLU A 8 -10.28 4.87 -22.77
C GLU A 8 -9.58 4.47 -21.46
N ASN A 9 -10.34 4.19 -20.41
CA ASN A 9 -9.81 3.75 -19.13
C ASN A 9 -10.74 2.72 -18.45
N PRO A 10 -10.77 1.46 -18.90
CA PRO A 10 -11.65 0.45 -18.36
C PRO A 10 -11.19 -0.02 -16.97
N CYS A 11 -12.14 -0.25 -16.07
CA CYS A 11 -11.91 -1.00 -14.85
C CYS A 11 -11.32 -2.38 -15.20
N ALA A 12 -10.16 -2.72 -14.64
CA ALA A 12 -9.45 -3.96 -14.95
C ALA A 12 -10.19 -5.23 -14.48
N ILE A 13 -11.14 -5.09 -13.54
CA ILE A 13 -11.90 -6.20 -12.96
C ILE A 13 -13.16 -6.49 -13.77
N CYS A 14 -14.09 -5.54 -13.83
CA CYS A 14 -15.38 -5.77 -14.49
C CYS A 14 -15.35 -5.46 -15.98
N LYS A 15 -14.43 -4.62 -16.46
CA LYS A 15 -14.31 -4.17 -17.87
C LYS A 15 -15.56 -3.52 -18.46
N VAL A 16 -16.53 -3.17 -17.60
CA VAL A 16 -17.83 -2.59 -17.99
C VAL A 16 -17.95 -1.13 -17.56
N LYS A 17 -17.13 -0.67 -16.59
CA LYS A 17 -17.19 0.69 -16.03
C LYS A 17 -15.85 1.39 -16.20
N VAL A 18 -15.89 2.72 -16.25
CA VAL A 18 -14.70 3.57 -16.22
C VAL A 18 -13.99 3.39 -14.88
N ALA A 19 -12.66 3.34 -14.91
CA ALA A 19 -11.86 3.35 -13.70
C ALA A 19 -11.74 4.77 -13.14
N GLU A 20 -12.09 4.91 -11.86
CA GLU A 20 -12.05 6.18 -11.11
C GLU A 20 -11.03 6.12 -9.96
N LYS A 21 -10.58 4.92 -9.61
CA LYS A 21 -9.68 4.63 -8.49
C LYS A 21 -8.50 3.79 -8.95
N LEU A 22 -7.45 3.78 -8.14
CA LEU A 22 -6.26 2.96 -8.31
C LEU A 22 -6.10 2.02 -7.11
N CYS A 23 -5.42 0.90 -7.30
CA CYS A 23 -5.10 0.00 -6.21
C CYS A 23 -3.85 0.48 -5.44
N ASP A 24 -4.03 0.89 -4.19
CA ASP A 24 -2.98 1.44 -3.32
C ASP A 24 -2.12 0.37 -2.61
N TYR A 25 -2.27 -0.90 -2.99
CA TYR A 25 -1.51 -1.97 -2.35
C TYR A 25 -0.02 -1.84 -2.68
N VAL A 26 0.84 -1.75 -1.66
CA VAL A 26 2.30 -1.64 -1.85
C VAL A 26 2.87 -2.99 -2.29
N ILE A 27 3.41 -3.03 -3.51
CA ILE A 27 4.02 -4.24 -4.10
C ILE A 27 5.53 -4.29 -3.92
N ARG A 28 6.18 -3.13 -3.69
CA ARG A 28 7.62 -3.05 -3.51
C ARG A 28 8.04 -1.90 -2.59
N TYR A 29 9.05 -2.15 -1.79
CA TYR A 29 9.74 -1.16 -0.96
C TYR A 29 11.11 -0.85 -1.60
N ASP A 30 11.20 0.25 -2.34
CA ASP A 30 12.35 0.62 -3.16
C ASP A 30 13.21 1.73 -2.54
N ASN A 31 13.65 1.53 -1.30
CA ASN A 31 14.80 2.30 -0.84
C ASN A 31 16.04 1.72 -1.54
N SER A 32 16.45 2.37 -2.64
CA SER A 32 17.62 1.99 -3.43
C SER A 32 18.91 1.92 -2.58
N ILE A 33 19.78 0.96 -2.93
CA ILE A 33 21.10 0.59 -2.34
C ILE A 33 21.72 1.62 -1.36
N ILE A 34 22.09 1.07 -0.20
CA ILE A 34 22.37 1.72 1.10
C ILE A 34 23.77 2.38 1.20
N PHE A 35 24.52 2.50 0.10
CA PHE A 35 25.88 3.05 0.14
C PHE A 35 26.09 4.13 -0.92
N TYR A 36 25.98 5.37 -0.48
CA TYR A 36 26.55 6.51 -1.18
C TYR A 36 27.74 7.02 -0.37
N ARG A 37 28.88 7.22 -1.04
CA ARG A 37 30.05 7.87 -0.42
C ARG A 37 29.79 9.35 -0.09
N ASP A 38 28.81 9.95 -0.76
CA ASP A 38 28.35 11.32 -0.54
C ASP A 38 27.07 11.33 0.32
N TYR A 39 27.18 11.94 1.49
CA TYR A 39 26.09 12.07 2.46
C TYR A 39 24.91 12.89 1.94
N GLN A 40 25.15 13.94 1.14
CA GLN A 40 24.07 14.76 0.58
C GLN A 40 23.28 14.00 -0.49
N ARG A 41 23.98 13.15 -1.26
CA ARG A 41 23.33 12.23 -2.20
C ARG A 41 22.56 11.13 -1.49
N PHE A 42 23.11 10.57 -0.40
CA PHE A 42 22.40 9.62 0.45
C PHE A 42 21.08 10.21 0.96
N ILE A 43 21.13 11.41 1.55
CA ILE A 43 19.92 12.10 2.04
C ILE A 43 18.94 12.32 0.90
N ARG A 44 19.38 12.87 -0.23
CA ARG A 44 18.48 13.18 -1.36
C ARG A 44 17.73 11.94 -1.84
N GLU A 45 18.44 10.83 -2.05
CA GLU A 45 17.87 9.61 -2.60
C GLU A 45 17.03 8.81 -1.60
N ASN A 46 17.29 8.94 -0.29
CA ASN A 46 16.57 8.24 0.79
C ASN A 46 15.59 9.13 1.57
N SER A 47 15.52 10.43 1.27
CA SER A 47 14.63 11.38 1.96
C SER A 47 13.14 11.12 1.72
N LYS A 48 12.82 10.39 0.65
CA LYS A 48 11.46 10.00 0.32
C LYS A 48 11.38 8.49 0.34
N CYS A 49 10.39 7.97 1.05
CA CYS A 49 10.04 6.57 0.98
C CYS A 49 9.54 6.28 -0.44
N LYS A 50 10.31 5.53 -1.23
CA LYS A 50 9.91 5.10 -2.57
C LYS A 50 9.18 3.77 -2.41
N HIS A 51 7.85 3.82 -2.41
CA HIS A 51 7.01 2.64 -2.48
C HIS A 51 6.41 2.55 -3.88
N GLU A 52 6.43 1.35 -4.44
CA GLU A 52 5.68 1.03 -5.65
C GLU A 52 4.31 0.49 -5.22
N THR A 53 3.24 1.12 -5.70
CA THR A 53 1.86 0.67 -5.52
C THR A 53 1.40 -0.15 -6.72
N CYS A 54 0.35 -0.94 -6.53
CA CYS A 54 -0.18 -1.80 -7.59
C CYS A 54 -0.72 -1.00 -8.78
N ASP A 55 -1.33 0.16 -8.52
CA ASP A 55 -1.87 1.10 -9.51
C ASP A 55 -2.86 0.47 -10.51
N LEU A 56 -3.48 -0.65 -10.17
CA LEU A 56 -4.47 -1.30 -11.01
C LEU A 56 -5.71 -0.39 -11.10
N PRO A 57 -6.20 -0.06 -12.32
CA PRO A 57 -7.36 0.81 -12.48
C PRO A 57 -8.66 0.10 -12.08
N LEU A 58 -9.44 0.73 -11.20
CA LEU A 58 -10.66 0.19 -10.59
C LEU A 58 -11.81 1.20 -10.70
N CYS A 59 -13.03 0.69 -10.92
CA CYS A 59 -14.23 1.49 -10.66
C CYS A 59 -14.61 1.43 -9.17
N ASN A 60 -15.46 2.36 -8.72
CA ASN A 60 -15.90 2.44 -7.32
C ASN A 60 -16.52 1.16 -6.76
N GLU A 61 -17.15 0.34 -7.60
CA GLU A 61 -17.77 -0.91 -7.14
C GLU A 61 -16.78 -2.08 -7.04
N CYS A 62 -15.68 -2.03 -7.79
CA CYS A 62 -14.65 -3.07 -7.75
C CYS A 62 -13.52 -2.74 -6.78
N ALA A 63 -13.38 -1.47 -6.38
CA ALA A 63 -12.49 -1.03 -5.33
C ALA A 63 -13.03 -1.43 -3.96
N ILE A 64 -12.16 -1.93 -3.09
CA ILE A 64 -12.47 -2.27 -1.71
C ILE A 64 -11.71 -1.30 -0.81
N GLU A 65 -12.44 -0.42 -0.13
CA GLU A 65 -11.86 0.58 0.75
C GLU A 65 -11.39 -0.03 2.08
N ILE A 66 -10.15 0.24 2.48
CA ILE A 66 -9.53 -0.25 3.70
C ILE A 66 -9.09 0.93 4.57
N GLY A 67 -9.87 1.23 5.60
CA GLY A 67 -9.56 2.33 6.51
C GLY A 67 -9.92 3.69 5.89
N ILE A 68 -8.93 4.57 5.72
CA ILE A 68 -9.15 5.95 5.26
C ILE A 68 -8.36 6.17 3.96
N ASN A 69 -9.07 6.44 2.86
CA ASN A 69 -8.47 6.78 1.55
C ASN A 69 -7.45 5.74 1.03
N VAL A 70 -7.74 4.45 1.22
CA VAL A 70 -6.91 3.36 0.67
C VAL A 70 -7.83 2.39 -0.05
N ASP A 71 -7.62 2.21 -1.35
CA ASP A 71 -8.44 1.37 -2.20
C ASP A 71 -7.65 0.13 -2.67
N PHE A 72 -8.17 -1.06 -2.40
CA PHE A 72 -7.56 -2.32 -2.84
C PHE A 72 -8.38 -2.99 -3.96
N CYS A 73 -7.67 -3.66 -4.87
CA CYS A 73 -8.30 -4.58 -5.81
C CYS A 73 -8.69 -5.89 -5.10
N PRO A 74 -9.64 -6.67 -5.66
CA PRO A 74 -10.07 -7.92 -5.03
C PRO A 74 -8.95 -8.94 -4.78
N HIS A 75 -7.89 -8.93 -5.59
CA HIS A 75 -6.72 -9.78 -5.39
C HIS A 75 -5.93 -9.35 -4.15
N HIS A 76 -5.54 -8.08 -4.07
CA HIS A 76 -4.75 -7.55 -2.97
C HIS A 76 -5.52 -7.48 -1.65
N TYR A 77 -6.85 -7.32 -1.70
CA TYR A 77 -7.68 -7.43 -0.50
C TYR A 77 -7.61 -8.84 0.13
N ARG A 78 -7.58 -9.91 -0.67
CA ARG A 78 -7.41 -11.27 -0.12
C ARG A 78 -6.05 -11.45 0.56
N LEU A 79 -4.99 -10.90 -0.04
CA LEU A 79 -3.65 -10.91 0.57
C LEU A 79 -3.61 -10.12 1.88
N TYR A 80 -4.30 -8.97 1.92
CA TYR A 80 -4.47 -8.19 3.14
C TYR A 80 -5.13 -9.02 4.25
N LEU A 81 -6.23 -9.73 3.96
CA LEU A 81 -6.88 -10.61 4.95
C LEU A 81 -5.96 -11.75 5.41
N GLN A 82 -5.16 -12.31 4.51
CA GLN A 82 -4.18 -13.36 4.85
C GLN A 82 -3.02 -12.84 5.70
N SER A 83 -2.70 -11.55 5.62
CA SER A 83 -1.62 -10.94 6.40
C SER A 83 -1.97 -10.77 7.88
N GLU A 84 -3.26 -10.87 8.25
CA GLU A 84 -3.67 -10.75 9.64
C GLU A 84 -3.16 -11.93 10.48
N LEU A 85 -2.46 -11.61 11.56
CA LEU A 85 -1.99 -12.61 12.49
C LEU A 85 -3.15 -13.23 13.29
N PRO A 86 -3.15 -14.55 13.53
CA PRO A 86 -4.06 -15.18 14.48
C PRO A 86 -4.01 -14.49 15.85
N GLU A 87 -5.15 -14.41 16.56
CA GLU A 87 -5.26 -13.71 17.85
C GLU A 87 -4.18 -14.12 18.86
N ARG A 88 -3.86 -15.41 18.90
CA ARG A 88 -2.80 -15.97 19.76
C ARG A 88 -1.44 -15.32 19.51
N LEU A 89 -1.12 -14.97 18.26
CA LEU A 89 0.13 -14.33 17.86
C LEU A 89 0.06 -12.79 17.98
N LYS A 90 -1.12 -12.21 17.75
CA LYS A 90 -1.38 -10.76 17.83
C LYS A 90 -0.96 -10.17 19.18
N LYS A 91 -1.20 -10.90 20.29
CA LYS A 91 -0.76 -10.46 21.64
C LYS A 91 0.76 -10.27 21.76
N TYR A 92 1.57 -11.10 21.09
CA TYR A 92 3.02 -10.99 21.14
C TYR A 92 3.51 -9.79 20.30
N GLN A 93 2.89 -9.58 19.14
CA GLN A 93 3.16 -8.41 18.30
C GLN A 93 2.86 -7.10 19.06
N LEU A 94 1.70 -7.00 19.71
CA LEU A 94 1.31 -5.82 20.49
C LEU A 94 2.29 -5.53 21.64
N ARG A 95 2.69 -6.58 22.38
CA ARG A 95 3.69 -6.45 23.45
C ARG A 95 5.03 -5.95 22.93
N GLN A 96 5.48 -6.42 21.77
CA GLN A 96 6.74 -5.92 21.21
C GLN A 96 6.65 -4.48 20.72
N LYS A 97 5.56 -4.12 20.03
CA LYS A 97 5.34 -2.73 19.61
C LYS A 97 5.33 -1.76 20.80
N ALA A 98 4.70 -2.15 21.92
CA ALA A 98 4.70 -1.34 23.14
C ALA A 98 6.12 -1.12 23.69
N LYS A 99 6.94 -2.17 23.75
CA LYS A 99 8.35 -2.06 24.18
C LYS A 99 9.16 -1.14 23.28
N GLN A 100 9.05 -1.31 21.96
CA GLN A 100 9.75 -0.45 20.99
C GLN A 100 9.33 1.02 21.12
N PHE A 101 8.05 1.28 21.36
CA PHE A 101 7.53 2.64 21.56
C PHE A 101 8.08 3.26 22.85
N GLU A 102 8.12 2.52 23.97
CA GLU A 102 8.73 2.99 25.22
C GLU A 102 10.23 3.29 25.05
N GLU A 103 10.96 2.44 24.31
CA GLU A 103 12.37 2.66 24.01
C GLU A 103 12.60 3.90 23.14
N LEU A 104 11.74 4.14 22.15
CA LEU A 104 11.76 5.35 21.32
C LEU A 104 11.56 6.60 22.17
N ILE A 105 10.53 6.63 23.03
CA ILE A 105 10.27 7.76 23.93
C ILE A 105 11.49 8.05 24.81
N LYS A 106 12.09 7.04 25.43
CA LYS A 106 13.27 7.21 26.32
C LYS A 106 14.52 7.74 25.61
N ARG A 107 14.60 7.64 24.29
CA ARG A 107 15.74 8.11 23.47
C ARG A 107 15.56 9.54 22.94
N THR A 108 14.38 10.13 23.12
CA THR A 108 14.04 11.51 22.74
C THR A 108 14.12 12.41 23.95
#